data_AF-F3AXU4-F1
#
_entry.id   AF-F3AXU4-F1
#
_cell.length_a   1.000
_cell.length_b   1.000
_cell.length_c   1.000
_cell.angle_alpha   90.00
_cell.angle_beta   90.00
_cell.angle_gamma   90.00
#
_symmetry.space_group_name_H-M   'P 1'
#
loop_
_entity.id
_entity.type
_entity.pdbx_description
1 polymer ?
#
loop_
_entity_poly.entity_id
_entity_poly.type
_entity_poly.pdbx_seq_one_letter_code
_entity_poly.pdbx_strand_id
1 'polypeptide(L)'
;MKEEKIKKNAQIVFEILEEKGVKAAPKRAKEERWTGKWKEITNIDLSQWEDQTKIDLQDTKDQLYYYQYYDRIYVVKKVIQKEREKTEQEKKTEKIKENKRKITEILKRMRRERNDFIKELVSGKITIPKEVDVKETGWKIMINRITDGGSVAHMNAVYGFYGIENAYEAKEEEKERIEKEFAEISQEKQMLILLTRTAEPYEATDYYGHYEKGMKCLRDFYRLLQQMGFSFRSLEELKILNGTHELYTQETEDEH
;
A
#
# COMPACT_ATOMS: atom_id res chain seq x y z
N MET A 1 -4.34 -42.69 3.78
CA MET A 1 -3.29 -43.13 4.74
C MET A 1 -2.83 -42.02 5.69
N LYS A 2 -1.92 -41.09 5.32
CA LYS A 2 -1.38 -40.08 6.29
C LYS A 2 -2.44 -39.08 6.78
N GLU A 3 -3.27 -38.55 5.88
CA GLU A 3 -4.34 -37.60 6.25
C GLU A 3 -5.47 -38.24 7.07
N GLU A 4 -5.85 -39.48 6.76
CA GLU A 4 -6.85 -40.23 7.54
C GLU A 4 -6.35 -40.56 8.95
N LYS A 5 -5.06 -40.92 9.09
CA LYS A 5 -4.41 -41.10 10.38
C LYS A 5 -4.45 -39.81 11.20
N ILE A 6 -4.11 -38.67 10.59
CA ILE A 6 -4.15 -37.35 11.24
C ILE A 6 -5.57 -37.00 11.68
N LYS A 7 -6.59 -37.21 10.84
CA LYS A 7 -7.99 -36.95 11.20
C LYS A 7 -8.46 -37.81 12.36
N LYS A 8 -8.14 -39.10 12.36
CA LYS A 8 -8.49 -40.03 13.44
C LYS A 8 -7.80 -39.64 14.75
N ASN A 9 -6.50 -39.32 14.69
CA ASN A 9 -5.74 -38.88 15.85
C ASN A 9 -6.26 -37.54 16.40
N ALA A 10 -6.66 -36.61 15.53
CA ALA A 10 -7.19 -35.32 15.95
C ALA A 10 -8.46 -35.48 16.80
N GLN A 11 -9.40 -36.34 16.37
CA GLN A 11 -10.65 -36.59 17.08
C GLN A 11 -10.41 -37.10 18.51
N ILE A 12 -9.50 -38.08 18.65
CA ILE A 12 -9.12 -38.65 19.95
C ILE A 12 -8.50 -37.58 20.85
N VAL A 13 -7.60 -36.76 20.30
CA VAL A 13 -6.95 -35.68 21.06
C VAL A 13 -7.95 -34.61 21.48
N PHE A 14 -8.94 -34.28 20.65
CA PHE A 14 -10.00 -33.33 21.03
C PHE A 14 -10.81 -33.83 22.22
N GLU A 15 -11.23 -35.10 22.22
CA GLU A 15 -11.98 -35.71 23.31
C GLU A 15 -11.18 -35.66 24.64
N ILE A 16 -9.90 -36.05 24.62
CA ILE A 16 -9.03 -35.99 25.82
C ILE A 16 -8.86 -34.55 26.33
N LEU A 17 -8.73 -33.57 25.42
CA LEU A 17 -8.58 -32.16 25.79
C LEU A 17 -9.88 -31.60 26.40
N GLU A 18 -11.04 -31.95 25.83
CA GLU A 18 -12.35 -31.55 26.34
C GLU A 18 -12.64 -32.17 27.72
N GLU A 19 -12.32 -33.45 27.94
CA GLU A 19 -12.40 -34.11 29.26
C GLU A 19 -11.53 -33.41 30.32
N LYS A 20 -10.38 -32.88 29.91
CA LYS A 20 -9.47 -32.07 30.76
C LYS A 20 -9.91 -30.61 30.91
N GLY A 21 -11.07 -30.22 30.36
CA GLY A 21 -11.62 -28.86 30.47
C GLY A 21 -11.01 -27.83 29.53
N VAL A 22 -10.21 -28.25 28.54
CA VAL A 22 -9.68 -27.37 27.48
C VAL A 22 -10.77 -27.15 26.43
N LYS A 23 -11.07 -25.89 26.11
CA LYS A 23 -12.17 -25.55 25.18
C LYS A 23 -11.68 -25.39 23.75
N ALA A 24 -12.54 -25.61 22.76
CA ALA A 24 -12.22 -25.21 21.40
C ALA A 24 -11.95 -23.69 21.32
N ALA A 25 -10.85 -23.31 20.68
CA ALA A 25 -10.51 -21.90 20.50
C ALA A 25 -11.48 -21.22 19.50
N PRO A 26 -11.73 -19.90 19.63
CA PRO A 26 -12.46 -19.15 18.61
C PRO A 26 -11.79 -19.30 17.24
N LYS A 27 -12.56 -19.32 16.15
CA LYS A 27 -12.04 -19.50 14.78
C LYS A 27 -10.84 -18.59 14.46
N ARG A 28 -10.88 -17.33 14.92
CA ARG A 28 -9.81 -16.34 14.72
C ARG A 28 -8.51 -16.63 15.48
N ALA A 29 -8.52 -17.46 16.53
CA ALA A 29 -7.33 -17.72 17.34
C ALA A 29 -6.17 -18.31 16.50
N LYS A 30 -6.51 -19.20 15.55
CA LYS A 30 -5.57 -19.79 14.60
C LYS A 30 -4.89 -18.74 13.71
N GLU A 31 -5.65 -17.74 13.27
CA GLU A 31 -5.18 -16.62 12.44
C GLU A 31 -4.37 -15.62 13.27
N GLU A 32 -4.75 -15.43 14.53
CA GLU A 32 -4.13 -14.50 15.47
C GLU A 32 -2.88 -15.05 16.17
N ARG A 33 -2.39 -16.25 15.83
CA ARG A 33 -1.28 -16.88 16.55
C ARG A 33 0.00 -16.05 16.63
N TRP A 34 0.22 -15.17 15.65
CA TRP A 34 1.39 -14.28 15.58
C TRP A 34 1.19 -12.94 16.29
N THR A 35 -0.02 -12.64 16.76
CA THR A 35 -0.38 -11.34 17.33
C THR A 35 -0.01 -11.21 18.82
N GLY A 36 0.52 -12.27 19.43
CA GLY A 36 0.79 -12.34 20.87
C GLY A 36 -0.46 -12.37 21.76
N LYS A 37 -1.67 -12.44 21.18
CA LYS A 37 -2.94 -12.60 21.91
C LYS A 37 -3.12 -14.00 22.49
N TRP A 38 -2.41 -14.97 21.95
CA TRP A 38 -2.46 -16.38 22.34
C TRP A 38 -1.05 -16.83 22.68
N LYS A 39 -0.87 -17.37 23.88
CA LYS A 39 0.40 -17.97 24.29
C LYS A 39 0.26 -19.47 24.17
N GLU A 40 1.16 -20.08 23.39
CA GLU A 40 1.30 -21.54 23.33
C GLU A 40 1.75 -22.08 24.68
N ILE A 41 1.03 -23.09 25.16
CA ILE A 41 1.38 -23.87 26.35
C ILE A 41 2.06 -25.16 25.93
N THR A 42 1.49 -25.84 24.95
CA THR A 42 2.06 -27.05 24.34
C THR A 42 1.46 -27.28 22.96
N ASN A 43 2.07 -28.16 22.17
CA ASN A 43 1.53 -28.64 20.92
C ASN A 43 1.70 -30.17 20.80
N ILE A 44 0.75 -30.80 20.11
CA ILE A 44 0.66 -32.25 19.93
C ILE A 44 0.83 -32.57 18.45
N ASP A 45 1.82 -33.39 18.11
CA ASP A 45 2.10 -33.82 16.74
C ASP A 45 1.28 -35.06 16.38
N LEU A 46 0.25 -34.87 15.55
CA LEU A 46 -0.68 -35.93 15.14
C LEU A 46 -0.03 -36.96 14.21
N SER A 47 1.10 -36.63 13.57
CA SER A 47 1.81 -37.54 12.67
C SER A 47 2.58 -38.61 13.45
N GLN A 48 3.12 -38.23 14.61
CA GLN A 48 3.90 -39.07 15.52
C GLN A 48 3.08 -39.57 16.72
N TRP A 49 1.77 -39.31 16.75
CA TRP A 49 0.89 -39.74 17.83
C TRP A 49 0.61 -41.25 17.71
N GLU A 50 1.43 -42.05 18.40
CA GLU A 50 1.38 -43.52 18.41
C GLU A 50 0.77 -44.09 19.70
N ASP A 51 0.86 -43.38 20.84
CA ASP A 51 0.36 -43.82 22.16
C ASP A 51 -0.74 -42.87 22.71
N GLN A 52 -1.94 -43.42 22.90
CA GLN A 52 -3.21 -42.67 22.87
C GLN A 52 -3.98 -42.63 24.22
N THR A 53 -3.41 -42.11 25.32
CA THR A 53 -4.28 -41.79 26.49
C THR A 53 -3.79 -40.67 27.40
N LYS A 54 -2.53 -40.22 27.32
CA LYS A 54 -1.99 -39.24 28.27
C LYS A 54 -1.44 -38.01 27.57
N ILE A 55 -2.26 -36.97 27.55
CA ILE A 55 -1.81 -35.58 27.33
C ILE A 55 -1.49 -35.00 28.70
N ASP A 56 -0.22 -34.70 28.93
CA ASP A 56 0.18 -33.94 30.11
C ASP A 56 -0.05 -32.44 29.86
N LEU A 57 -0.81 -31.81 30.73
CA LEU A 57 -1.11 -30.39 30.69
C LEU A 57 -0.62 -29.80 32.00
N GLN A 58 0.11 -28.69 31.91
CA GLN A 58 0.52 -27.96 33.11
C GLN A 58 -0.70 -27.55 33.93
N ASP A 59 -0.69 -27.83 35.23
CA ASP A 59 -1.70 -27.35 36.16
C ASP A 59 -1.72 -25.82 36.15
N THR A 60 -2.83 -25.26 35.67
CA THR A 60 -3.03 -23.82 35.56
C THR A 60 -4.45 -23.44 35.93
N LYS A 61 -4.60 -22.27 36.55
CA LYS A 61 -5.92 -21.66 36.82
C LYS A 61 -6.51 -20.98 35.59
N ASP A 62 -5.71 -20.76 34.54
CA ASP A 62 -6.13 -20.11 33.32
C ASP A 62 -6.96 -21.06 32.44
N GLN A 63 -8.07 -20.58 31.86
CA GLN A 63 -8.81 -21.34 30.85
C GLN A 63 -7.92 -21.57 29.62
N LEU A 64 -7.66 -22.83 29.31
CA LEU A 64 -6.95 -23.27 28.10
C LEU A 64 -7.92 -23.44 26.93
N TYR A 65 -7.38 -23.24 25.72
CA TYR A 65 -8.08 -23.44 24.47
C TYR A 65 -7.25 -24.28 23.50
N TYR A 66 -7.88 -25.00 22.57
CA TYR A 66 -7.16 -25.72 21.53
C TYR A 66 -7.60 -25.34 20.11
N TYR A 67 -6.68 -25.43 19.14
CA TYR A 67 -7.00 -25.43 17.71
C TYR A 67 -6.06 -26.34 16.94
N GLN A 68 -6.53 -26.88 15.81
CA GLN A 68 -5.70 -27.64 14.89
C GLN A 68 -5.08 -26.73 13.81
N TYR A 69 -3.78 -26.91 13.56
CA TYR A 69 -3.07 -26.32 12.43
C TYR A 69 -2.21 -27.40 11.78
N TYR A 70 -2.61 -27.79 10.55
CA TYR A 70 -2.07 -28.94 9.82
C TYR A 70 -2.11 -30.23 10.64
N ASP A 71 -0.96 -30.84 10.87
CA ASP A 71 -0.74 -32.08 11.61
C ASP A 71 -0.49 -31.83 13.10
N ARG A 72 -0.75 -30.62 13.62
CA ARG A 72 -0.58 -30.31 15.04
C ARG A 72 -1.82 -29.74 15.69
N ILE A 73 -2.04 -30.11 16.94
CA ILE A 73 -3.01 -29.46 17.82
C ILE A 73 -2.26 -28.59 18.82
N TYR A 74 -2.56 -27.30 18.83
CA TYR A 74 -1.97 -26.33 19.74
C TYR A 74 -2.90 -26.12 20.92
N VAL A 75 -2.36 -26.23 22.14
CA VAL A 75 -3.04 -25.83 23.37
C VAL A 75 -2.48 -24.48 23.78
N VAL A 76 -3.36 -23.49 23.87
CA VAL A 76 -3.02 -22.08 24.07
C VAL A 76 -3.81 -21.50 25.23
N LYS A 77 -3.30 -20.43 25.81
CA LYS A 77 -4.07 -19.55 26.70
C LYS A 77 -4.20 -18.16 26.13
N LYS A 78 -5.33 -17.51 26.40
CA LYS A 78 -5.55 -16.12 26.00
C LYS A 78 -4.67 -15.22 26.86
N VAL A 79 -3.80 -14.44 26.22
CA VAL A 79 -3.03 -13.41 26.89
C VAL A 79 -3.96 -12.21 27.05
N ILE A 80 -4.29 -11.86 28.29
CA ILE A 80 -4.89 -10.56 28.59
C ILE A 80 -3.77 -9.54 28.40
N GLN A 81 -3.66 -9.00 27.19
CA GLN A 81 -2.79 -7.87 26.93
C GLN A 81 -3.38 -6.69 27.71
N LYS A 82 -2.76 -6.32 28.84
CA LYS A 82 -2.98 -4.98 29.39
C LYS A 82 -2.59 -4.00 28.30
N GLU A 83 -3.42 -2.99 28.05
CA GLU A 83 -3.00 -1.83 27.28
C GLU A 83 -1.71 -1.31 27.93
N ARG A 84 -0.58 -1.54 27.25
CA ARG A 84 0.68 -0.93 27.63
C ARG A 84 0.70 0.45 26.99
N GLU A 85 1.21 1.43 27.72
CA GLU A 85 1.55 2.69 27.10
C GLU A 85 2.51 2.41 25.94
N LYS A 86 2.18 2.97 24.78
CA LYS A 86 3.03 2.86 23.60
C LYS A 86 4.37 3.49 23.89
N THR A 87 5.43 2.86 23.45
CA THR A 87 6.76 3.46 23.51
C THR A 87 6.79 4.72 22.65
N GLU A 88 7.69 5.66 22.96
CA GLU A 88 7.87 6.85 22.13
C GLU A 88 8.20 6.49 20.67
N GLN A 89 8.90 5.38 20.44
CA GLN A 89 9.20 4.88 19.10
C GLN A 89 7.94 4.37 18.37
N GLU A 90 7.04 3.67 19.07
CA GLU A 90 5.73 3.25 18.52
C GLU A 90 4.88 4.47 18.15
N LYS A 91 4.81 5.48 19.02
CA LYS A 91 4.10 6.74 18.75
C LYS A 91 4.66 7.47 17.53
N LYS A 92 6.00 7.59 17.43
CA LYS A 92 6.67 8.19 16.26
C LYS A 92 6.34 7.43 14.97
N THR A 93 6.37 6.10 15.00
CA THR A 93 6.09 5.25 13.83
C THR A 93 4.64 5.39 13.37
N GLU A 94 3.68 5.40 14.31
CA GLU A 94 2.27 5.65 14.00
C GLU A 94 2.05 7.04 13.41
N LYS A 95 2.75 8.06 13.94
CA LYS A 95 2.66 9.41 13.43
C LYS A 95 3.19 9.53 11.99
N ILE A 96 4.34 8.92 11.70
CA ILE A 96 4.89 8.85 10.33
C ILE A 96 3.88 8.18 9.40
N LYS A 97 3.30 7.04 9.80
CA LYS A 97 2.29 6.34 9.01
C LYS A 97 1.03 7.17 8.75
N GLU A 98 0.57 7.90 9.76
CA GLU A 98 -0.57 8.83 9.65
C GLU A 98 -0.25 9.96 8.67
N ASN A 99 0.93 10.58 8.80
CA ASN A 99 1.36 11.68 7.95
C ASN A 99 1.53 11.24 6.49
N LYS A 100 2.15 10.08 6.24
CA LYS A 100 2.25 9.48 4.91
C LYS A 100 0.89 9.32 4.25
N ARG A 101 -0.11 8.80 4.99
CA ARG A 101 -1.49 8.68 4.49
C ARG A 101 -2.08 10.04 4.11
N LYS A 102 -1.89 11.06 4.94
CA LYS A 102 -2.37 12.43 4.65
C LYS A 102 -1.72 13.00 3.39
N ILE A 103 -0.40 12.86 3.23
CA ILE A 103 0.34 13.27 2.03
C ILE A 103 -0.23 12.54 0.79
N THR A 104 -0.41 11.22 0.87
CA THR A 104 -0.99 10.43 -0.22
C THR A 104 -2.39 10.92 -0.62
N GLU A 105 -3.27 11.23 0.34
CA GLU A 105 -4.62 11.72 0.04
C GLU A 105 -4.60 13.12 -0.60
N ILE A 106 -3.70 14.00 -0.18
CA ILE A 106 -3.49 15.30 -0.83
C ILE A 106 -3.03 15.10 -2.28
N LEU A 107 -2.03 14.25 -2.52
CA LEU A 107 -1.52 13.98 -3.86
C LEU A 107 -2.55 13.31 -4.77
N LYS A 108 -3.39 12.40 -4.24
CA LYS A 108 -4.51 11.81 -4.99
C LYS A 108 -5.51 12.88 -5.43
N ARG A 109 -5.83 13.84 -4.55
CA ARG A 109 -6.72 14.95 -4.90
C ARG A 109 -6.09 15.83 -5.98
N MET A 110 -4.83 16.24 -5.78
CA MET A 110 -4.10 17.04 -6.77
C MET A 110 -4.02 16.33 -8.13
N ARG A 111 -3.79 15.01 -8.15
CA ARG A 111 -3.81 14.19 -9.37
C ARG A 111 -5.15 14.30 -10.11
N ARG A 112 -6.29 14.23 -9.42
CA ARG A 112 -7.60 14.36 -10.06
C ARG A 112 -7.75 15.72 -10.73
N GLU A 113 -7.45 16.79 -10.00
CA GLU A 113 -7.55 18.17 -10.50
C GLU A 113 -6.61 18.43 -11.68
N ARG A 114 -5.37 17.93 -11.58
CA ARG A 114 -4.39 17.96 -12.66
C ARG A 114 -4.90 17.23 -13.90
N ASN A 115 -5.45 16.03 -13.74
CA ASN A 115 -5.95 15.25 -14.86
C ASN A 115 -7.18 15.92 -15.50
N ASP A 116 -8.07 16.51 -14.71
CA ASP A 116 -9.21 17.27 -15.23
C ASP A 116 -8.75 18.49 -16.04
N PHE A 117 -7.78 19.25 -15.54
CA PHE A 117 -7.16 20.34 -16.28
C PHE A 117 -6.54 19.88 -17.61
N ILE A 118 -5.83 18.75 -17.62
CA ILE A 118 -5.25 18.20 -18.85
C ILE A 118 -6.34 17.74 -19.82
N LYS A 119 -7.47 17.19 -19.35
CA LYS A 119 -8.63 16.90 -20.21
C LYS A 119 -9.20 18.15 -20.88
N GLU A 120 -9.20 19.28 -20.17
CA GLU A 120 -9.62 20.57 -20.74
C GLU A 120 -8.65 21.08 -21.82
N LEU A 121 -7.34 20.89 -21.63
CA LEU A 121 -6.34 21.16 -22.67
C LEU A 121 -6.50 20.23 -23.88
N VAL A 122 -6.69 18.93 -23.65
CA VAL A 122 -6.85 17.91 -24.70
C VAL A 122 -8.09 18.20 -25.54
N SER A 123 -9.22 18.48 -24.90
CA SER A 123 -10.49 18.85 -25.57
C SER A 123 -10.47 20.22 -26.22
N GLY A 124 -9.44 21.05 -25.98
CA GLY A 124 -9.32 22.39 -26.55
C GLY A 124 -10.16 23.47 -25.85
N LYS A 125 -10.78 23.16 -24.70
CA LYS A 125 -11.45 24.15 -23.85
C LYS A 125 -10.46 25.18 -23.30
N ILE A 126 -9.24 24.72 -22.98
CA ILE A 126 -8.10 25.57 -22.64
C ILE A 126 -7.10 25.46 -23.77
N THR A 127 -6.57 26.60 -24.20
CA THR A 127 -5.52 26.65 -25.22
C THR A 127 -4.15 26.69 -24.55
N ILE A 128 -3.20 25.92 -25.07
CA ILE A 128 -1.79 26.00 -24.64
C ILE A 128 -1.23 27.33 -25.16
N PRO A 129 -0.72 28.23 -24.30
CA PRO A 129 -0.12 29.48 -24.76
C PRO A 129 1.09 29.20 -25.68
N LYS A 130 1.28 30.03 -26.71
CA LYS A 130 2.28 29.79 -27.77
C LYS A 130 3.72 29.84 -27.25
N GLU A 131 3.94 30.59 -26.17
CA GLU A 131 5.21 30.77 -25.49
C GLU A 131 5.61 29.56 -24.62
N VAL A 132 4.70 28.62 -24.37
CA VAL A 132 4.96 27.46 -23.52
C VAL A 132 5.51 26.32 -24.36
N ASP A 133 6.81 26.04 -24.22
CA ASP A 133 7.45 24.91 -24.90
C ASP A 133 7.21 23.59 -24.15
N VAL A 134 6.03 23.00 -24.40
CA VAL A 134 5.61 21.72 -23.82
C VAL A 134 6.51 20.58 -24.24
N LYS A 135 7.01 20.59 -25.49
CA LYS A 135 7.80 19.48 -26.02
C LYS A 135 9.16 19.42 -25.35
N GLU A 136 9.90 20.54 -25.34
CA GLU A 136 11.23 20.60 -24.74
C GLU A 136 11.16 20.44 -23.21
N THR A 137 10.25 21.17 -22.55
CA THR A 137 10.12 21.10 -21.09
C THR A 137 9.61 19.73 -20.64
N GLY A 138 8.60 19.19 -21.33
CA GLY A 138 8.05 17.87 -21.05
C GLY A 138 9.08 16.76 -21.29
N TRP A 139 9.85 16.85 -22.39
CA TRP A 139 10.93 15.91 -22.67
C TRP A 139 12.01 15.91 -21.59
N LYS A 140 12.44 17.10 -21.12
CA LYS A 140 13.38 17.22 -20.00
C LYS A 140 12.86 16.54 -18.73
N ILE A 141 11.58 16.71 -18.42
CA ILE A 141 10.97 16.04 -17.25
C ILE A 141 10.99 14.52 -17.44
N MET A 142 10.64 14.01 -18.62
CA MET A 142 10.67 12.57 -18.89
C MET A 142 12.09 11.99 -18.83
N ILE A 143 13.08 12.66 -19.42
CA ILE A 143 14.48 12.20 -19.37
C ILE A 143 14.99 12.13 -17.94
N ASN A 144 14.78 13.17 -17.13
CA ASN A 144 15.17 13.16 -15.72
C ASN A 144 14.55 11.97 -14.99
N ARG A 145 13.28 11.65 -15.29
CA ARG A 145 12.62 10.49 -14.69
C ARG A 145 13.25 9.18 -15.10
N ILE A 146 13.55 9.02 -16.38
CA ILE A 146 14.19 7.81 -16.93
C ILE A 146 15.57 7.62 -16.31
N THR A 147 16.36 8.69 -16.18
CA THR A 147 17.72 8.62 -15.63
C THR A 147 17.76 8.38 -14.13
N ASP A 148 16.73 8.80 -13.39
CA ASP A 148 16.60 8.58 -11.94
C ASP A 148 16.00 7.20 -11.59
N GLY A 149 15.98 6.25 -12.53
CA GLY A 149 15.42 4.91 -12.33
C GLY A 149 13.89 4.88 -12.21
N GLY A 150 13.21 5.92 -12.67
CA GLY A 150 11.77 6.03 -12.68
C GLY A 150 11.08 5.23 -13.79
N SER A 151 9.74 5.20 -13.73
CA SER A 151 8.91 4.52 -14.74
C SER A 151 9.03 5.20 -16.11
N VAL A 152 9.01 4.41 -17.17
CA VAL A 152 9.03 4.89 -18.56
C VAL A 152 7.61 5.13 -19.09
N ALA A 153 7.49 5.84 -20.21
CA ALA A 153 6.22 6.05 -20.89
C ALA A 153 5.64 4.70 -21.39
N HIS A 154 4.41 4.37 -20.96
CA HIS A 154 3.69 3.16 -21.35
C HIS A 154 2.23 3.47 -21.68
N MET A 155 1.61 2.69 -22.58
CA MET A 155 0.18 2.84 -22.91
C MET A 155 -0.74 2.67 -21.69
N ASN A 156 -0.34 1.92 -20.68
CA ASN A 156 -1.07 1.83 -19.41
C ASN A 156 -1.24 3.21 -18.71
N ALA A 157 -0.31 4.14 -18.90
CA ALA A 157 -0.48 5.51 -18.40
C ALA A 157 -1.61 6.24 -19.14
N VAL A 158 -1.69 6.05 -20.46
CA VAL A 158 -2.74 6.64 -21.31
C VAL A 158 -4.09 6.03 -20.93
N TYR A 159 -4.22 4.71 -20.86
CA TYR A 159 -5.45 4.05 -20.43
C TYR A 159 -5.92 4.53 -19.04
N GLY A 160 -5.00 4.63 -18.08
CA GLY A 160 -5.30 5.15 -16.74
C GLY A 160 -5.79 6.60 -16.76
N PHE A 161 -5.28 7.44 -17.67
CA PHE A 161 -5.77 8.81 -17.86
C PHE A 161 -7.23 8.85 -18.34
N TYR A 162 -7.62 7.91 -19.21
CA TYR A 162 -8.99 7.73 -19.68
C TYR A 162 -9.88 6.92 -18.72
N GLY A 163 -9.38 6.54 -17.55
CA GLY A 163 -10.17 5.89 -16.48
C GLY A 163 -10.15 4.37 -16.48
N ILE A 164 -9.28 3.74 -17.28
CA ILE A 164 -9.07 2.29 -17.26
C ILE A 164 -7.99 1.94 -16.24
N GLU A 165 -8.41 1.40 -15.09
CA GLU A 165 -7.49 1.00 -14.01
C GLU A 165 -6.73 -0.31 -14.33
N ASN A 166 -7.41 -1.27 -14.96
CA ASN A 166 -6.82 -2.55 -15.36
C ASN A 166 -6.99 -2.77 -16.87
N ALA A 167 -5.91 -2.53 -17.61
CA ALA A 167 -5.90 -2.73 -19.06
C ALA A 167 -6.13 -4.19 -19.47
N TYR A 168 -5.86 -5.18 -18.62
CA TYR A 168 -6.12 -6.59 -18.95
C TYR A 168 -7.60 -6.95 -18.97
N GLU A 169 -8.42 -6.22 -18.20
CA GLU A 169 -9.86 -6.45 -18.08
C GLU A 169 -10.69 -5.51 -18.98
N ALA A 170 -10.05 -4.50 -19.58
CA ALA A 170 -10.71 -3.56 -20.47
C ALA A 170 -11.07 -4.20 -21.82
N LYS A 171 -12.22 -3.80 -22.36
CA LYS A 171 -12.67 -4.21 -23.70
C LYS A 171 -11.70 -3.71 -24.76
N GLU A 172 -11.40 -4.56 -25.74
CA GLU A 172 -10.43 -4.23 -26.78
C GLU A 172 -10.85 -3.03 -27.63
N GLU A 173 -12.14 -2.96 -28.00
CA GLU A 173 -12.72 -1.81 -28.73
C GLU A 173 -12.49 -0.47 -28.01
N GLU A 174 -12.50 -0.47 -26.68
CA GLU A 174 -12.29 0.73 -25.88
C GLU A 174 -10.80 1.13 -25.85
N LYS A 175 -9.88 0.16 -25.83
CA LYS A 175 -8.44 0.43 -25.96
C LYS A 175 -8.11 0.97 -27.34
N GLU A 176 -8.62 0.35 -28.40
CA GLU A 176 -8.42 0.80 -29.78
C GLU A 176 -8.92 2.23 -29.99
N ARG A 177 -10.09 2.58 -29.41
CA ARG A 177 -10.60 3.95 -29.41
C ARG A 177 -9.62 4.92 -28.75
N ILE A 178 -9.12 4.58 -27.56
CA ILE A 178 -8.17 5.41 -26.80
C ILE A 178 -6.84 5.55 -27.54
N GLU A 179 -6.32 4.48 -28.13
CA GLU A 179 -5.09 4.48 -28.90
C GLU A 179 -5.20 5.39 -30.12
N LYS A 180 -6.31 5.30 -30.85
CA LYS A 180 -6.59 6.16 -32.00
C LYS A 180 -6.71 7.62 -31.58
N GLU A 181 -7.50 7.91 -30.54
CA GLU A 181 -7.63 9.27 -30.01
C GLU A 181 -6.27 9.84 -29.56
N PHE A 182 -5.48 9.03 -28.86
CA PHE A 182 -4.14 9.42 -28.41
C PHE A 182 -3.19 9.68 -29.59
N ALA A 183 -3.26 8.88 -30.67
CA ALA A 183 -2.43 9.05 -31.85
C ALA A 183 -2.80 10.30 -32.68
N GLU A 184 -4.08 10.72 -32.66
CA GLU A 184 -4.59 11.85 -33.45
C GLU A 184 -4.39 13.22 -32.79
N ILE A 185 -4.26 13.28 -31.46
CA ILE A 185 -3.98 14.53 -30.75
C ILE A 185 -2.53 15.02 -30.97
N SER A 186 -2.29 16.31 -30.71
CA SER A 186 -0.97 16.90 -30.89
C SER A 186 0.08 16.31 -29.92
N GLN A 187 1.36 16.34 -30.33
CA GLN A 187 2.46 15.82 -29.51
C GLN A 187 2.56 16.51 -28.14
N GLU A 188 2.22 17.79 -28.06
CA GLU A 188 2.15 18.53 -26.78
C GLU A 188 1.11 17.90 -25.85
N LYS A 189 -0.07 17.56 -26.38
CA LYS A 189 -1.14 16.93 -25.62
C LYS A 189 -0.78 15.48 -25.24
N GLN A 190 -0.16 14.72 -26.15
CA GLN A 190 0.36 13.37 -25.85
C GLN A 190 1.37 13.41 -24.70
N MET A 191 2.31 14.37 -24.75
CA MET A 191 3.33 14.59 -23.72
C MET A 191 2.69 14.84 -22.35
N LEU A 192 1.70 15.73 -22.28
CA LEU A 192 1.00 16.03 -21.03
C LEU A 192 0.29 14.81 -20.44
N ILE A 193 -0.37 14.01 -21.28
CA ILE A 193 -1.02 12.77 -20.84
C ILE A 193 0.00 11.79 -20.27
N LEU A 194 1.12 11.54 -20.97
CA LEU A 194 2.15 10.61 -20.50
C LEU A 194 2.77 11.07 -19.17
N LEU A 195 3.03 12.37 -19.03
CA LEU A 195 3.59 12.94 -17.80
C LEU A 195 2.69 12.77 -16.57
N THR A 196 1.37 12.56 -16.74
CA THR A 196 0.47 12.30 -15.60
C THR A 196 0.87 11.10 -14.77
N ARG A 197 1.52 10.10 -15.39
CA ARG A 197 2.03 8.92 -14.68
C ARG A 197 3.54 8.96 -14.52
N THR A 198 4.26 9.33 -15.58
CA THR A 198 5.73 9.30 -15.60
C THR A 198 6.31 10.25 -14.55
N ALA A 199 5.77 11.46 -14.40
CA ALA A 199 6.29 12.43 -13.45
C ALA A 199 6.01 12.06 -11.97
N GLU A 200 5.13 11.10 -11.71
CA GLU A 200 4.79 10.71 -10.34
C GLU A 200 5.82 9.74 -9.75
N PRO A 201 6.25 9.97 -8.50
CA PRO A 201 7.04 8.99 -7.79
C PRO A 201 6.18 7.83 -7.32
N TYR A 202 6.83 6.72 -6.97
CA TYR A 202 6.15 5.56 -6.38
C TYR A 202 5.56 5.91 -5.01
N GLU A 203 6.38 6.54 -4.17
CA GLU A 203 5.97 7.14 -2.90
C GLU A 203 6.50 8.58 -2.82
N ALA A 204 5.79 9.44 -2.09
CA ALA A 204 6.20 10.82 -1.87
C ALA A 204 7.18 10.99 -0.70
N THR A 205 7.40 9.91 0.05
CA THR A 205 8.23 9.86 1.25
C THR A 205 9.07 8.61 1.27
N ASP A 206 10.25 8.66 1.91
CA ASP A 206 11.01 7.46 2.25
C ASP A 206 10.37 6.67 3.40
N TYR A 207 11.01 5.60 3.90
CA TYR A 207 10.52 4.80 5.02
C TYR A 207 10.27 5.62 6.30
N TYR A 208 11.11 6.62 6.57
CA TYR A 208 11.10 7.45 7.77
C TYR A 208 10.20 8.70 7.67
N GLY A 209 9.58 8.94 6.51
CA GLY A 209 8.68 10.07 6.29
C GLY A 209 9.36 11.33 5.76
N HIS A 210 10.64 11.27 5.38
CA HIS A 210 11.34 12.37 4.72
C HIS A 210 10.85 12.54 3.29
N TYR A 211 11.02 13.73 2.73
CA TYR A 211 10.63 14.04 1.35
C TYR A 211 11.44 13.23 0.33
N GLU A 212 10.75 12.59 -0.60
CA GLU A 212 11.36 11.75 -1.64
C GLU A 212 11.93 12.60 -2.79
N LYS A 213 13.19 12.38 -3.19
CA LYS A 213 13.84 13.12 -4.29
C LYS A 213 13.08 12.98 -5.61
N GLY A 214 12.47 11.82 -5.85
CA GLY A 214 11.62 11.56 -7.02
C GLY A 214 10.44 12.52 -7.20
N MET A 215 10.00 13.22 -6.14
CA MET A 215 8.96 14.26 -6.22
C MET A 215 9.36 15.47 -7.08
N LYS A 216 10.66 15.66 -7.36
CA LYS A 216 11.14 16.75 -8.23
C LYS A 216 10.46 16.74 -9.60
N CYS A 217 10.32 15.56 -10.24
CA CYS A 217 9.69 15.45 -11.56
C CYS A 217 8.22 15.89 -11.50
N LEU A 218 7.49 15.48 -10.47
CA LEU A 218 6.11 15.88 -10.26
C LEU A 218 5.98 17.39 -10.08
N ARG A 219 6.86 17.99 -9.28
CA ARG A 219 6.90 19.44 -9.07
C ARG A 219 7.21 20.18 -10.37
N ASP A 220 8.20 19.74 -11.13
CA ASP A 220 8.57 20.35 -12.41
C ASP A 220 7.43 20.23 -13.43
N PHE A 221 6.67 19.12 -13.40
CA PHE A 221 5.45 18.98 -14.20
C PHE A 221 4.35 19.96 -13.79
N TYR A 222 4.08 20.15 -12.51
CA TYR A 222 3.12 21.18 -12.08
C TYR A 222 3.56 22.59 -12.49
N ARG A 223 4.87 22.91 -12.44
CA ARG A 223 5.38 24.20 -12.94
C ARG A 223 5.09 24.41 -14.42
N LEU A 224 5.26 23.37 -15.24
CA LEU A 224 4.87 23.39 -16.65
C LEU A 224 3.36 23.64 -16.81
N LEU A 225 2.51 23.00 -16.02
CA LEU A 225 1.06 23.21 -16.06
C LEU A 225 0.65 24.61 -15.61
N GLN A 226 1.34 25.20 -14.62
CA GLN A 226 1.08 26.57 -14.17
C GLN A 226 1.32 27.60 -15.30
N GLN A 227 2.30 27.36 -16.17
CA GLN A 227 2.52 28.20 -17.36
C GLN A 227 1.34 28.15 -18.34
N MET A 228 0.50 27.12 -18.26
CA MET A 228 -0.73 26.96 -19.06
C MET A 228 -1.99 27.42 -18.31
N GLY A 229 -1.85 27.97 -17.10
CA GLY A 229 -2.97 28.48 -16.30
C GLY A 229 -3.47 27.54 -15.19
N PHE A 230 -2.79 26.41 -14.92
CA PHE A 230 -3.13 25.60 -13.75
C PHE A 230 -2.90 26.39 -12.44
N SER A 231 -3.80 26.25 -11.47
CA SER A 231 -3.66 26.84 -10.15
C SER A 231 -3.93 25.82 -9.05
N PHE A 232 -3.18 25.92 -7.95
CA PHE A 232 -3.40 25.11 -6.76
C PHE A 232 -4.55 25.66 -5.94
N ARG A 233 -5.25 24.78 -5.21
CA ARG A 233 -6.33 25.20 -4.30
C ARG A 233 -5.81 25.84 -3.03
N SER A 234 -4.57 25.54 -2.65
CA SER A 234 -3.98 26.05 -1.42
C SER A 234 -2.47 26.07 -1.46
N LEU A 235 -1.88 26.90 -0.57
CA LEU A 235 -0.44 26.90 -0.32
C LEU A 235 0.06 25.54 0.23
N GLU A 236 -0.80 24.77 0.90
CA GLU A 236 -0.43 23.47 1.44
C GLU A 236 -0.07 22.47 0.34
N GLU A 237 -0.75 22.51 -0.81
CA GLU A 237 -0.42 21.66 -1.97
C GLU A 237 0.96 21.98 -2.54
N LEU A 238 1.34 23.27 -2.54
CA LEU A 238 2.69 23.70 -2.90
C LEU A 238 3.73 23.22 -1.89
N LYS A 239 3.45 23.31 -0.58
CA LYS A 239 4.34 22.80 0.46
C LYS A 239 4.56 21.29 0.35
N ILE A 240 3.52 20.53 -0.02
CA ILE A 240 3.64 19.09 -0.30
C ILE A 240 4.62 18.83 -1.44
N LEU A 241 4.45 19.52 -2.58
CA LEU A 241 5.34 19.35 -3.75
C LEU A 241 6.78 19.80 -3.50
N ASN A 242 6.99 20.72 -2.55
CA ASN A 242 8.31 21.24 -2.23
C ASN A 242 8.99 20.50 -1.07
N GLY A 243 8.31 19.59 -0.38
CA GLY A 243 8.86 18.90 0.79
C GLY A 243 8.91 19.73 2.06
N THR A 244 8.29 20.91 2.06
CA THR A 244 8.33 21.87 3.17
C THR A 244 7.10 21.81 4.07
N HIS A 245 6.18 20.89 3.81
CA HIS A 245 5.01 20.68 4.65
C HIS A 245 5.40 19.99 5.96
N GLU A 246 4.79 20.40 7.07
CA GLU A 246 4.94 19.80 8.41
C GLU A 246 4.60 18.30 8.52
N LEU A 247 4.04 17.70 7.47
CA LEU A 247 3.76 16.26 7.43
C LEU A 247 5.02 15.45 7.12
N TYR A 248 6.01 16.06 6.47
CA TYR A 248 7.31 15.44 6.26
C TYR A 248 8.13 15.47 7.54
N THR A 249 8.80 14.35 7.81
CA THR A 249 9.87 14.31 8.81
C THR A 249 10.97 15.26 8.35
N GLN A 250 11.35 16.19 9.23
CA GLN A 250 12.49 17.08 9.00
C GLN A 250 13.75 16.40 9.52
N GLU A 251 14.87 16.54 8.82
CA GLU A 251 16.17 16.15 9.37
C GLU A 251 16.41 16.99 10.63
N THR A 252 16.47 16.34 11.80
CA THR A 252 16.94 16.98 13.02
C THR A 252 18.47 16.96 13.01
N GLU A 253 19.11 18.10 13.34
CA GLU A 253 20.57 18.29 13.33
C GLU A 253 21.38 17.30 14.21
N ASP A 254 20.72 16.40 14.95
CA ASP A 254 21.33 15.50 15.94
C ASP A 254 21.72 14.09 15.40
N GLU A 255 21.67 13.84 14.08
CA GLU A 255 22.08 12.55 13.48
C GLU A 255 23.42 12.61 12.72
N HIS A 256 24.42 13.31 13.26
CA HIS A 256 25.82 13.28 12.80
C HIS A 256 26.80 12.84 13.89
#